data_AF-A0A6G1VJZ9-F1
#
_entry.id   AF-A0A6G1VJZ9-F1
#
_cell.length_a   1.000
_cell.length_b   1.000
_cell.length_c   1.000
_cell.angle_alpha   90.00
_cell.angle_beta   90.00
_cell.angle_gamma   90.00
#
_symmetry.space_group_name_H-M   'P 1'
#
loop_
_entity.id
_entity.type
_entity.pdbx_description
1 polymer ?
#
loop_
_entity_poly.entity_id
_entity_poly.type
_entity_poly.pdbx_seq_one_letter_code
_entity_poly.pdbx_strand_id
1 'polypeptide(L)' 'MNKEQQARAMFVSFCIEQYAKAKNMATENVVNLFEQYGIAEHFCEFYDVLHTQGGQWLVEEIDKMINERRK' A
#
# COMPACT_ATOMS: atom_id res chain seq x y z
N MET A 1 7.64 -4.62 -19.23
CA MET A 1 6.60 -5.02 -18.26
C MET A 1 5.41 -5.57 -18.99
N ASN A 2 4.85 -6.67 -18.52
CA ASN A 2 3.55 -7.14 -19.01
C ASN A 2 2.41 -6.32 -18.35
N LYS A 3 1.18 -6.45 -18.88
CA LYS A 3 0.01 -5.67 -18.40
C LYS A 3 -0.28 -5.89 -16.91
N GLU A 4 -0.06 -7.11 -16.42
CA GLU A 4 -0.30 -7.49 -15.03
C GLU A 4 0.67 -6.81 -14.07
N GLN A 5 1.97 -6.82 -14.38
CA GLN A 5 2.99 -6.09 -13.61
C GLN A 5 2.68 -4.60 -13.55
N GLN A 6 2.17 -4.02 -14.64
CA GLN A 6 1.76 -2.62 -14.66
C GLN A 6 0.56 -2.36 -13.75
N ALA A 7 -0.44 -3.24 -13.75
CA ALA A 7 -1.61 -3.12 -12.89
C ALA A 7 -1.25 -3.21 -11.39
N ARG A 8 -0.37 -4.15 -11.03
CA ARG A 8 0.17 -4.28 -9.67
C ARG A 8 0.94 -3.03 -9.24
N ALA A 9 1.83 -2.52 -10.10
CA ALA A 9 2.58 -1.30 -9.81
C ALA A 9 1.66 -0.08 -9.63
N MET A 10 0.67 0.10 -10.51
CA MET A 10 -0.33 1.18 -10.39
C MET A 10 -1.14 1.07 -9.10
N PHE A 11 -1.50 -0.16 -8.69
CA PHE A 11 -2.21 -0.40 -7.44
C PHE A 11 -1.37 -0.04 -6.20
N VAL A 12 -0.10 -0.44 -6.18
CA VAL A 12 0.80 -0.08 -5.07
C VAL A 12 0.97 1.45 -5.01
N SER A 13 1.16 2.11 -6.15
CA SER A 13 1.21 3.59 -6.22
C SER A 13 -0.07 4.24 -5.70
N PHE A 14 -1.24 3.71 -6.09
CA PHE A 14 -2.52 4.16 -5.57
C PHE A 14 -2.60 4.03 -4.04
N CYS A 15 -2.16 2.91 -3.48
CA CYS A 15 -2.19 2.70 -2.02
C CYS A 15 -1.26 3.66 -1.27
N ILE A 16 -0.08 3.94 -1.82
CA ILE A 16 0.85 4.93 -1.29
C ILE A 16 0.20 6.32 -1.26
N GLU A 17 -0.44 6.74 -2.36
CA GLU A 17 -1.10 8.05 -2.45
C GLU A 17 -2.32 8.16 -1.52
N GLN A 18 -3.14 7.11 -1.44
CA GLN A 18 -4.28 7.08 -0.52
C GLN A 18 -3.82 7.20 0.94
N TYR A 19 -2.77 6.47 1.31
CA TYR A 19 -2.24 6.52 2.67
C TYR A 19 -1.56 7.86 2.98
N ALA A 20 -0.78 8.40 2.05
CA ALA A 20 -0.19 9.74 2.16
C ALA A 20 -1.26 10.81 2.41
N LYS A 21 -2.33 10.80 1.61
CA LYS A 21 -3.46 11.72 1.76
C LYS A 21 -4.17 11.54 3.10
N ALA A 22 -4.47 10.31 3.50
CA ALA A 22 -5.19 10.02 4.74
C ALA A 22 -4.39 10.38 6.00
N LYS A 23 -3.05 10.24 5.95
CA LYS A 23 -2.15 10.55 7.07
C LYS A 23 -1.55 11.94 7.03
N ASN A 24 -1.89 12.74 6.02
CA ASN A 24 -1.25 14.03 5.75
C ASN A 24 0.29 13.93 5.79
N MET A 25 0.81 12.89 5.12
CA MET A 25 2.22 12.52 5.10
C MET A 25 2.78 12.72 3.69
N ALA A 26 4.04 13.19 3.59
CA ALA A 26 4.72 13.26 2.30
C ALA A 26 4.85 11.86 1.67
N THR A 27 4.60 11.75 0.37
CA THR A 27 4.64 10.49 -0.37
C THR A 27 5.96 9.74 -0.18
N GLU A 28 7.09 10.46 -0.17
CA GLU A 28 8.42 9.89 0.09
C GLU A 28 8.52 9.18 1.44
N ASN A 29 7.90 9.73 2.49
CA ASN A 29 7.88 9.12 3.82
C ASN A 29 7.00 7.87 3.83
N VAL A 30 5.91 7.85 3.05
CA VAL A 30 5.06 6.66 2.91
C VAL A 30 5.77 5.56 2.15
N VAL A 31 6.53 5.89 1.09
CA VAL A 31 7.36 4.89 0.37
C VAL A 31 8.35 4.25 1.34
N ASN A 32 9.11 5.05 2.07
CA ASN A 32 10.06 4.55 3.08
C ASN A 32 9.38 3.68 4.14
N LEU A 33 8.18 4.09 4.59
CA LEU A 33 7.38 3.32 5.55
C LEU A 33 6.90 1.99 4.96
N PHE A 34 6.43 1.99 3.72
CA PHE A 34 5.98 0.79 3.04
C PHE A 34 7.12 -0.19 2.80
N GLU A 35 8.30 0.30 2.44
CA GLU A 35 9.51 -0.51 2.31
C GLU A 35 9.94 -1.07 3.67
N GLN A 36 10.06 -0.21 4.69
CA GLN A 36 10.47 -0.60 6.04
C GLN A 36 9.59 -1.72 6.62
N TYR A 37 8.28 -1.62 6.41
CA TYR A 37 7.34 -2.58 6.94
C TYR A 37 6.95 -3.65 5.92
N GLY A 38 7.50 -3.70 4.70
CA GLY A 38 7.17 -4.71 3.68
C GLY A 38 5.72 -4.66 3.17
N ILE A 39 5.10 -3.48 3.17
CA ILE A 39 3.72 -3.27 2.72
C ILE A 39 3.64 -3.32 1.19
N ALA A 40 4.59 -2.71 0.49
CA ALA A 40 4.60 -2.66 -0.97
C ALA A 40 4.67 -4.06 -1.60
N GLU A 41 5.55 -4.92 -1.07
CA GLU A 41 5.67 -6.32 -1.52
C GLU A 41 4.37 -7.09 -1.28
N HIS A 42 3.82 -7.00 -0.06
CA HIS A 42 2.56 -7.65 0.28
C HIS A 42 1.41 -7.21 -0.63
N PHE A 43 1.28 -5.90 -0.90
CA PHE A 43 0.20 -5.39 -1.75
C PHE A 43 0.38 -5.77 -3.22
N CYS A 44 1.63 -5.94 -3.67
CA CYS A 44 1.93 -6.46 -4.99
C CYS A 44 1.63 -7.97 -5.12
N GLU A 45 1.91 -8.75 -4.07
CA GLU A 45 1.66 -10.19 -3.99
C GLU A 45 0.15 -10.49 -3.94
N PHE A 46 -0.59 -9.80 -3.07
CA PHE A 46 -2.02 -10.01 -2.83
C PHE A 46 -2.92 -9.10 -3.69
N TYR A 47 -2.41 -8.63 -4.83
CA TYR A 47 -3.11 -7.72 -5.74
C TYR A 47 -4.52 -8.19 -6.08
N ASP A 48 -4.68 -9.46 -6.48
CA ASP A 48 -5.96 -10.03 -6.95
C ASP A 48 -7.10 -9.90 -5.94
N VAL A 49 -6.78 -9.82 -4.64
CA VAL A 49 -7.75 -9.67 -3.54
C VAL A 49 -7.88 -8.21 -3.09
N LEU A 50 -6.75 -7.49 -2.99
CA LEU A 50 -6.72 -6.16 -2.39
C LEU A 50 -7.20 -5.07 -3.36
N HIS A 51 -7.02 -5.22 -4.67
CA HIS A 51 -7.41 -4.20 -5.65
C HIS A 51 -8.93 -4.00 -5.78
N THR A 52 -9.73 -4.92 -5.23
CA THR A 52 -11.20 -4.82 -5.21
C THR A 52 -11.72 -4.05 -3.98
N GLN A 53 -10.85 -3.68 -3.05
CA GLN A 53 -11.23 -3.04 -1.79
C GLN A 53 -11.31 -1.51 -1.93
N GLY A 54 -12.10 -0.88 -1.06
CA GLY A 54 -12.23 0.58 -1.02
C GLY A 54 -10.99 1.26 -0.45
N GLY A 55 -10.71 2.50 -0.89
CA GLY A 55 -9.54 3.27 -0.45
C GLY A 55 -9.45 3.47 1.07
N GLN A 56 -10.58 3.75 1.74
CA GLN A 56 -10.63 3.89 3.20
C GLN A 56 -10.24 2.58 3.92
N TRP A 57 -10.74 1.45 3.43
CA TRP A 57 -10.43 0.14 4.00
C TRP A 57 -8.93 -0.19 3.84
N LEU A 58 -8.35 0.12 2.68
CA LEU A 58 -6.91 -0.09 2.44
C LEU A 58 -6.06 0.71 3.44
N VAL A 59 -6.43 1.96 3.74
CA VAL A 59 -5.72 2.78 4.72
C VAL A 59 -5.76 2.13 6.11
N GLU A 60 -6.92 1.64 6.55
CA GLU A 60 -7.09 0.97 7.83
C GLU A 60 -6.30 -0.34 7.92
N GLU A 61 -6.27 -1.12 6.83
CA GLU A 61 -5.47 -2.36 6.79
C GLU A 61 -3.97 -2.07 6.83
N ILE A 62 -3.49 -1.02 6.15
CA ILE A 62 -2.08 -0.60 6.22
C ILE A 62 -1.71 -0.22 7.66
N ASP A 63 -2.54 0.57 8.36
CA ASP A 63 -2.31 0.91 9.77
C ASP A 63 -2.19 -0.35 10.63
N LYS A 64 -3.13 -1.28 10.47
CA LYS A 64 -3.14 -2.54 11.20
C LYS A 64 -1.87 -3.35 10.96
N MET A 65 -1.46 -3.52 9.70
CA MET A 65 -0.25 -4.25 9.34
C MET A 65 1.02 -3.61 9.92
N ILE A 66 1.14 -2.28 9.85
CA ILE A 66 2.30 -1.57 10.43
C ILE A 66 2.33 -1.76 11.95
N ASN A 67 1.17 -1.65 12.61
CA ASN A 67 1.08 -1.84 14.06
C ASN A 67 1.38 -3.27 14.49
N GLU A 68 0.99 -4.28 13.71
CA GLU A 68 1.31 -5.68 13.95
C GLU A 68 2.80 -5.97 13.76
N ARG A 69 3.42 -5.43 12.71
CA ARG A 69 4.84 -5.63 12.37
C ARG A 69 5.81 -4.84 13.25
N ARG A 70 5.32 -3.83 13.97
CA ARG A 70 6.12 -3.05 14.93
C ARG A 70 6.31 -3.77 16.27
N LYS A 71 5.43 -4.72 16.60
CA LYS A 71 5.52 -5.52 17.84
C LYS A 71 6.66 -6.52 17.78
#